data_AF-A0A0E3QX26-F1
#
_entry.id   AF-A0A0E3QX26-F1
#
_cell.length_a   1.000
_cell.length_b   1.000
_cell.length_c   1.000
_cell.angle_alpha   90.00
_cell.angle_beta   90.00
_cell.angle_gamma   90.00
#
_symmetry.space_group_name_H-M   'P 1'
#
loop_
_entity.id
_entity.type
_entity.pdbx_description
1 polymer ?
#
loop_
_entity_poly.entity_id
_entity_poly.type
_entity_poly.pdbx_seq_one_letter_code
_entity_poly.pdbx_strand_id
1 'polypeptide(L)'
;MKVIAVLAGIKDERAIQPMIQALKEDPELDADLGYNLGLMGEPAVEPLIQALNDEDSRVRVRAAEALGRIGDKRAVGPLTDALNDKDETVRVFAKIGLKSIESQKKNTLIATYGKEREFYIEDQRREWLDQLNKICDLVRDSMEPYNYPQGPVISYGWSIDNRIRVGILEGSEVNNSTLGDIYNIFDQAGKEIGVADVPVIFSYAEFPVDEELLPKLAEDIEKNEEPVRTENANETEDINETEEDAEDLQSSVSIPGLGVMFVLSELVISALIVNRR
;
A
#
# COMPACT_ATOMS: atom_id res chain seq x y z
N MET A 1 -13.58 -27.03 11.99
CA MET A 1 -13.98 -27.01 10.56
C MET A 1 -15.33 -26.27 10.47
N LYS A 2 -15.34 -24.94 10.53
CA LYS A 2 -15.25 -24.00 9.39
C LYS A 2 -16.45 -24.03 8.42
N VAL A 3 -17.66 -23.84 8.94
CA VAL A 3 -18.82 -23.53 8.08
C VAL A 3 -18.54 -22.27 7.25
N ILE A 4 -17.93 -21.23 7.85
CA ILE A 4 -17.54 -19.99 7.17
C ILE A 4 -16.56 -20.23 6.01
N ALA A 5 -15.49 -21.01 6.22
CA ALA A 5 -14.52 -21.27 5.15
C ALA A 5 -15.08 -22.17 4.04
N VAL A 6 -16.01 -23.08 4.37
CA VAL A 6 -16.75 -23.87 3.36
C VAL A 6 -17.65 -22.95 2.53
N LEU A 7 -18.37 -22.02 3.17
CA LEU A 7 -19.25 -21.06 2.50
C LEU A 7 -18.48 -20.09 1.59
N ALA A 8 -17.27 -19.69 1.98
CA ALA A 8 -16.39 -18.87 1.14
C ALA A 8 -15.76 -19.63 -0.02
N GLY A 9 -15.35 -20.88 0.20
CA GLY A 9 -14.86 -21.75 -0.87
C GLY A 9 -15.91 -22.01 -1.96
N ILE A 10 -17.21 -22.05 -1.60
CA ILE A 10 -18.31 -22.19 -2.56
C ILE A 10 -18.85 -20.86 -3.10
N LYS A 11 -18.34 -19.72 -2.62
CA LYS A 11 -18.75 -18.34 -2.99
C LYS A 11 -20.27 -18.13 -2.97
N ASP A 12 -20.95 -18.68 -1.98
CA ASP A 12 -22.40 -18.55 -1.85
C ASP A 12 -22.75 -17.17 -1.31
N GLU A 13 -23.31 -16.31 -2.17
CA GLU A 13 -23.70 -14.93 -1.83
C GLU A 13 -24.68 -14.86 -0.64
N ARG A 14 -25.45 -15.92 -0.37
CA ARG A 14 -26.37 -15.99 0.76
C ARG A 14 -25.65 -15.95 2.10
N ALA A 15 -24.35 -16.25 2.13
CA ALA A 15 -23.54 -16.18 3.32
C ALA A 15 -23.10 -14.76 3.68
N ILE A 16 -23.11 -13.80 2.73
CA ILE A 16 -22.51 -12.47 2.91
C ILE A 16 -23.14 -11.70 4.08
N GLN A 17 -24.46 -11.58 4.10
CA GLN A 17 -25.18 -10.87 5.16
C GLN A 17 -25.01 -11.55 6.54
N PRO A 18 -25.17 -12.88 6.66
CA PRO A 18 -24.81 -13.60 7.88
C PRO A 18 -23.36 -13.37 8.33
N MET A 19 -22.39 -13.33 7.42
CA MET A 19 -20.99 -13.08 7.76
C MET A 19 -20.76 -11.66 8.27
N ILE A 20 -21.38 -10.64 7.65
CA ILE A 20 -21.33 -9.25 8.12
C ILE A 20 -21.97 -9.12 9.52
N GLN A 21 -23.10 -9.80 9.75
CA GLN A 21 -23.75 -9.78 11.06
C GLN A 21 -22.88 -10.48 12.12
N ALA A 22 -22.24 -11.60 11.78
CA ALA A 22 -21.36 -12.34 12.68
C ALA A 22 -20.12 -11.56 13.10
N LEU A 23 -19.65 -10.57 12.31
CA LEU A 23 -18.55 -9.67 12.70
C LEU A 23 -18.83 -8.94 14.02
N LYS A 24 -20.10 -8.69 14.34
CA LYS A 24 -20.52 -8.04 15.59
C LYS A 24 -20.53 -9.00 16.76
N GLU A 25 -21.05 -10.20 16.51
CA GLU A 25 -21.42 -11.19 17.51
C GLU A 25 -20.22 -11.98 18.01
N ASP A 26 -19.23 -12.21 17.16
CA ASP A 26 -18.06 -13.03 17.48
C ASP A 26 -16.75 -12.28 17.16
N PRO A 27 -16.18 -11.55 18.14
CA PRO A 27 -14.89 -10.89 17.99
C PRO A 27 -13.74 -11.84 17.64
N GLU A 28 -13.82 -13.13 17.99
CA GLU A 28 -12.74 -14.09 17.73
C GLU A 28 -12.68 -14.51 16.26
N LEU A 29 -13.82 -14.39 15.54
CA LEU A 29 -13.93 -14.72 14.13
C LEU A 29 -13.86 -13.51 13.20
N ASP A 30 -13.65 -12.31 13.74
CA ASP A 30 -13.76 -11.05 12.98
C ASP A 30 -12.81 -11.01 11.76
N ALA A 31 -11.61 -11.53 11.95
CA ALA A 31 -10.54 -11.56 10.97
C ALA A 31 -10.79 -12.62 9.89
N ASP A 32 -11.23 -13.81 10.31
CA ASP A 32 -11.69 -14.88 9.41
C ASP A 32 -12.85 -14.38 8.54
N LEU A 33 -13.84 -13.71 9.13
CA LEU A 33 -15.03 -13.22 8.45
C LEU A 33 -14.70 -12.10 7.45
N GLY A 34 -13.91 -11.10 7.85
CA GLY A 34 -13.47 -10.02 6.96
C GLY A 34 -12.67 -10.53 5.76
N TYR A 35 -11.76 -11.47 6.01
CA TYR A 35 -10.99 -12.11 4.95
C TYR A 35 -11.90 -12.87 3.96
N ASN A 36 -12.79 -13.73 4.46
CA ASN A 36 -13.70 -14.52 3.64
C ASN A 36 -14.69 -13.64 2.87
N LEU A 37 -15.15 -12.52 3.44
CA LEU A 37 -15.96 -11.52 2.75
C LEU A 37 -15.24 -10.93 1.54
N GLY A 38 -13.93 -10.66 1.65
CA GLY A 38 -13.12 -10.20 0.53
C GLY A 38 -12.95 -11.25 -0.59
N LEU A 39 -12.99 -12.55 -0.27
CA LEU A 39 -12.93 -13.64 -1.27
C LEU A 39 -14.24 -13.82 -2.06
N MET A 40 -15.37 -13.28 -1.56
CA MET A 40 -16.66 -13.34 -2.25
C MET A 40 -16.62 -12.55 -3.57
N GLY A 41 -15.80 -11.50 -3.65
CA GLY A 41 -15.69 -10.65 -4.83
C GLY A 41 -16.89 -9.73 -5.02
N GLU A 42 -17.29 -9.53 -6.27
CA GLU A 42 -18.32 -8.57 -6.68
C GLU A 42 -19.63 -8.61 -5.86
N PRO A 43 -20.21 -9.78 -5.50
CA PRO A 43 -21.47 -9.83 -4.76
C PRO A 43 -21.39 -9.21 -3.35
N ALA A 44 -20.20 -9.13 -2.76
CA ALA A 44 -20.01 -8.56 -1.43
C ALA A 44 -19.82 -7.03 -1.44
N VAL A 45 -19.63 -6.41 -2.60
CA VAL A 45 -19.30 -4.97 -2.69
C VAL A 45 -20.37 -4.08 -2.05
N GLU A 46 -21.64 -4.19 -2.49
CA GLU A 46 -22.71 -3.35 -1.94
C GLU A 46 -22.98 -3.61 -0.45
N PRO A 47 -23.07 -4.89 0.02
CA PRO A 47 -23.15 -5.18 1.45
C PRO A 47 -22.01 -4.59 2.28
N LEU A 48 -20.77 -4.66 1.78
CA LEU A 48 -19.60 -4.14 2.49
C LEU A 48 -19.57 -2.60 2.48
N ILE A 49 -20.01 -1.95 1.41
CA ILE A 49 -20.19 -0.49 1.37
C ILE A 49 -21.19 -0.04 2.44
N GLN A 50 -22.29 -0.79 2.64
CA GLN A 50 -23.23 -0.50 3.73
C GLN A 50 -22.59 -0.71 5.10
N ALA A 51 -21.78 -1.77 5.25
CA ALA A 51 -21.07 -2.09 6.49
C ALA A 51 -20.00 -1.05 6.88
N LEU A 52 -19.52 -0.21 5.96
CA LEU A 52 -18.67 0.95 6.30
C LEU A 52 -19.38 2.01 7.16
N ASN A 53 -20.72 1.95 7.30
CA ASN A 53 -21.49 2.87 8.15
C ASN A 53 -21.98 2.21 9.44
N ASP A 54 -21.48 1.02 9.77
CA ASP A 54 -21.91 0.29 10.94
C ASP A 54 -21.53 1.00 12.25
N GLU A 55 -22.35 0.85 13.30
CA GLU A 55 -22.08 1.44 14.61
C GLU A 55 -20.80 0.87 15.24
N ASP A 56 -20.51 -0.42 15.01
CA ASP A 56 -19.33 -1.11 15.51
C ASP A 56 -18.12 -0.85 14.62
N SER A 57 -17.05 -0.28 15.17
CA SER A 57 -15.84 0.02 14.39
C SER A 57 -15.14 -1.23 13.86
N ARG A 58 -15.30 -2.40 14.49
CA ARG A 58 -14.73 -3.66 14.00
C ARG A 58 -15.35 -4.04 12.66
N VAL A 59 -16.66 -3.88 12.53
CA VAL A 59 -17.37 -4.14 11.27
C VAL A 59 -16.86 -3.19 10.18
N ARG A 60 -16.73 -1.90 10.50
CA ARG A 60 -16.20 -0.90 9.57
C ARG A 60 -14.77 -1.21 9.11
N VAL A 61 -13.88 -1.60 10.04
CA VAL A 61 -12.50 -2.01 9.73
C VAL A 61 -12.49 -3.18 8.75
N ARG A 62 -13.26 -4.24 9.04
CA ARG A 62 -13.31 -5.44 8.18
C ARG A 62 -13.95 -5.17 6.83
N ALA A 63 -14.93 -4.27 6.78
CA ALA A 63 -15.51 -3.80 5.53
C ALA A 63 -14.47 -3.07 4.66
N ALA A 64 -13.69 -2.16 5.25
CA ALA A 64 -12.64 -1.43 4.54
C ALA A 64 -11.55 -2.39 4.00
N GLU A 65 -11.09 -3.33 4.83
CA GLU A 65 -10.13 -4.36 4.44
C GLU A 65 -10.64 -5.22 3.28
N ALA A 66 -11.88 -5.73 3.38
CA ALA A 66 -12.49 -6.59 2.37
C ALA A 66 -12.70 -5.85 1.04
N LEU A 67 -13.17 -4.60 1.06
CA LEU A 67 -13.37 -3.79 -0.15
C LEU A 67 -12.04 -3.50 -0.87
N GLY A 68 -10.98 -3.20 -0.12
CA GLY A 68 -9.64 -3.04 -0.67
C GLY A 68 -9.13 -4.29 -1.39
N ARG A 69 -9.40 -5.48 -0.80
CA ARG A 69 -9.08 -6.78 -1.41
C ARG A 69 -9.89 -7.04 -2.68
N ILE A 70 -11.19 -6.74 -2.68
CA ILE A 70 -12.06 -6.95 -3.85
C ILE A 70 -11.63 -6.07 -5.02
N GLY A 71 -11.16 -4.85 -4.74
CA GLY A 71 -10.62 -3.98 -5.81
C GLY A 71 -11.69 -3.28 -6.65
N ASP A 72 -12.97 -3.37 -6.29
CA ASP A 72 -14.05 -2.78 -7.07
C ASP A 72 -14.06 -1.24 -6.93
N LYS A 73 -14.04 -0.55 -8.07
CA LYS A 73 -14.06 0.92 -8.14
C LYS A 73 -15.25 1.57 -7.42
N ARG A 74 -16.37 0.86 -7.25
CA ARG A 74 -17.54 1.35 -6.50
C ARG A 74 -17.19 1.67 -5.04
N ALA A 75 -16.15 1.02 -4.50
CA ALA A 75 -15.69 1.24 -3.14
C ALA A 75 -14.86 2.53 -2.96
N VAL A 76 -14.38 3.16 -4.03
CA VAL A 76 -13.45 4.32 -3.93
C VAL A 76 -14.07 5.49 -3.18
N GLY A 77 -15.30 5.90 -3.54
CA GLY A 77 -16.00 6.98 -2.84
C GLY A 77 -16.23 6.64 -1.36
N PRO A 78 -16.90 5.52 -1.04
CA PRO A 78 -17.12 5.11 0.35
C PRO A 78 -15.85 4.95 1.20
N LEU A 79 -14.76 4.42 0.64
CA LEU A 79 -13.49 4.31 1.35
C LEU A 79 -12.83 5.69 1.54
N THR A 80 -13.02 6.61 0.61
CA THR A 80 -12.55 8.01 0.75
C THR A 80 -13.28 8.70 1.90
N ASP A 81 -14.59 8.51 2.03
CA ASP A 81 -15.35 9.02 3.18
C ASP A 81 -14.85 8.40 4.50
N ALA A 82 -14.53 7.11 4.49
CA ALA A 82 -13.98 6.39 5.66
C ALA A 82 -12.58 6.86 6.10
N LEU A 83 -11.85 7.63 5.28
CA LEU A 83 -10.62 8.31 5.73
C LEU A 83 -10.89 9.34 6.82
N ASN A 84 -12.14 9.79 6.99
CA ASN A 84 -12.56 10.71 8.04
C ASN A 84 -13.26 10.01 9.22
N ASP A 85 -13.16 8.68 9.33
CA ASP A 85 -13.80 7.94 10.41
C ASP A 85 -13.24 8.33 11.79
N LYS A 86 -14.12 8.30 12.80
CA LYS A 86 -13.77 8.56 14.20
C LYS A 86 -12.74 7.57 14.75
N ASP A 87 -12.74 6.34 14.27
CA ASP A 87 -11.81 5.27 14.66
C ASP A 87 -10.57 5.32 13.76
N GLU A 88 -9.39 5.42 14.39
CA GLU A 88 -8.11 5.47 13.68
C GLU A 88 -7.83 4.23 12.84
N THR A 89 -8.23 3.05 13.32
CA THR A 89 -8.03 1.79 12.62
C THR A 89 -8.82 1.79 11.31
N VAL A 90 -10.05 2.32 11.32
CA VAL A 90 -10.88 2.43 10.11
C VAL A 90 -10.18 3.33 9.08
N ARG A 91 -9.64 4.48 9.51
CA ARG A 91 -8.91 5.39 8.61
C ARG A 91 -7.70 4.70 7.96
N VAL A 92 -6.92 3.94 8.75
CA VAL A 92 -5.76 3.17 8.25
C VAL A 92 -6.19 2.15 7.19
N PHE A 93 -7.20 1.33 7.47
CA PHE A 93 -7.66 0.32 6.52
C PHE A 93 -8.35 0.92 5.29
N ALA A 94 -9.02 2.06 5.42
CA ALA A 94 -9.57 2.80 4.30
C ALA A 94 -8.46 3.28 3.35
N LYS A 95 -7.37 3.85 3.88
CA LYS A 95 -6.19 4.26 3.11
C LYS A 95 -5.54 3.08 2.39
N ILE A 96 -5.34 1.97 3.09
CA ILE A 96 -4.80 0.72 2.50
C ILE A 96 -5.72 0.22 1.37
N GLY A 97 -7.03 0.24 1.59
CA GLY A 97 -8.01 -0.21 0.60
C GLY A 97 -8.00 0.63 -0.67
N LEU A 98 -7.90 1.95 -0.54
CA LEU A 98 -7.77 2.87 -1.69
C LEU A 98 -6.49 2.61 -2.50
N LYS A 99 -5.34 2.53 -1.83
CA LYS A 99 -4.05 2.19 -2.48
C LYS A 99 -4.13 0.85 -3.20
N SER A 100 -4.83 -0.12 -2.62
CA SER A 100 -5.01 -1.44 -3.21
C SER A 100 -5.86 -1.39 -4.48
N ILE A 101 -6.97 -0.65 -4.47
CA ILE A 101 -7.82 -0.46 -5.66
C ILE A 101 -7.06 0.28 -6.77
N GLU A 102 -6.32 1.34 -6.42
CA GLU A 102 -5.51 2.09 -7.36
C GLU A 102 -4.42 1.23 -8.01
N SER A 103 -3.70 0.45 -7.22
CA SER A 103 -2.67 -0.48 -7.71
C SER A 103 -3.23 -1.56 -8.62
N GLN A 104 -4.49 -1.96 -8.47
CA GLN A 104 -5.14 -2.92 -9.37
C GLN A 104 -5.56 -2.28 -10.71
N LYS A 105 -5.74 -0.95 -10.75
CA LYS A 105 -6.15 -0.21 -11.95
C LYS A 105 -4.96 0.24 -12.81
N LYS A 106 -3.86 0.67 -12.20
CA LYS A 106 -2.63 1.08 -12.93
C LYS A 106 -1.94 -0.21 -13.40
N ASN A 107 -1.72 -0.39 -14.70
CA ASN A 107 -0.96 -1.54 -15.24
C ASN A 107 0.54 -1.36 -14.91
N THR A 108 0.86 -1.44 -13.63
CA THR A 108 2.23 -1.31 -13.11
C THR A 108 2.95 -2.64 -13.08
N LEU A 109 2.24 -3.74 -13.34
CA LEU A 109 2.82 -5.08 -13.30
C LEU A 109 3.94 -5.22 -14.33
N ILE A 110 5.11 -5.59 -13.84
CA ILE A 110 6.29 -5.90 -14.65
C ILE A 110 6.35 -7.41 -14.85
N ALA A 111 6.36 -8.18 -13.75
CA ALA A 111 6.48 -9.62 -13.77
C ALA A 111 5.97 -10.26 -12.48
N THR A 112 5.59 -11.54 -12.55
CA THR A 112 5.25 -12.37 -11.39
C THR A 112 6.07 -13.66 -11.41
N TYR A 113 6.56 -14.06 -10.25
CA TYR A 113 7.29 -15.30 -10.03
C TYR A 113 6.73 -16.06 -8.83
N GLY A 114 7.05 -17.35 -8.75
CA GLY A 114 6.58 -18.25 -7.69
C GLY A 114 5.12 -18.65 -7.81
N LYS A 115 4.61 -19.34 -6.79
CA LYS A 115 3.25 -19.90 -6.78
C LYS A 115 2.35 -19.18 -5.79
N GLU A 116 1.22 -18.68 -6.29
CA GLU A 116 0.18 -18.08 -5.46
C GLU A 116 -0.40 -19.07 -4.45
N ARG A 117 -0.75 -18.56 -3.26
CA ARG A 117 -1.37 -19.31 -2.18
C ARG A 117 -2.68 -18.67 -1.79
N GLU A 118 -3.73 -19.48 -1.85
CA GLU A 118 -5.03 -19.14 -1.29
C GLU A 118 -5.11 -19.67 0.13
N PHE A 119 -5.66 -18.84 1.01
CA PHE A 119 -6.01 -19.22 2.36
C PHE A 119 -7.53 -19.14 2.45
N TYR A 120 -8.13 -19.90 3.35
CA TYR A 120 -9.55 -19.76 3.70
C TYR A 120 -9.72 -19.55 5.22
N ILE A 121 -8.58 -19.36 5.88
CA ILE A 121 -8.35 -19.38 7.30
C ILE A 121 -7.36 -18.25 7.57
N GLU A 122 -7.77 -17.25 8.32
CA GLU A 122 -6.97 -16.09 8.65
C GLU A 122 -5.77 -16.46 9.52
N ASP A 123 -5.88 -17.40 10.46
CA ASP A 123 -4.73 -17.85 11.25
C ASP A 123 -3.62 -18.46 10.36
N GLN A 124 -4.00 -19.27 9.37
CA GLN A 124 -3.05 -19.84 8.41
C GLN A 124 -2.46 -18.76 7.50
N ARG A 125 -3.29 -17.78 7.11
CA ARG A 125 -2.82 -16.62 6.36
C ARG A 125 -1.83 -15.80 7.20
N ARG A 126 -2.09 -15.60 8.49
CA ARG A 126 -1.20 -14.87 9.40
C ARG A 126 0.13 -15.58 9.56
N GLU A 127 0.10 -16.89 9.81
CA GLU A 127 1.31 -17.71 9.83
C GLU A 127 2.09 -17.60 8.51
N TRP A 128 1.40 -17.55 7.37
CA TRP A 128 2.01 -17.32 6.06
C TRP A 128 2.62 -15.92 5.91
N LEU A 129 1.91 -14.88 6.32
CA LEU A 129 2.43 -13.50 6.27
C LEU A 129 3.64 -13.34 7.21
N ASP A 130 3.66 -14.00 8.35
CA ASP A 130 4.81 -14.05 9.25
C ASP A 130 6.02 -14.72 8.57
N GLN A 131 5.79 -15.76 7.76
CA GLN A 131 6.84 -16.38 6.94
C GLN A 131 7.36 -15.40 5.87
N LEU A 132 6.48 -14.70 5.16
CA LEU A 132 6.88 -13.68 4.18
C LEU A 132 7.66 -12.53 4.83
N ASN A 133 7.25 -12.10 6.02
CA ASN A 133 7.96 -11.06 6.77
C ASN A 133 9.38 -11.52 7.14
N LYS A 134 9.52 -12.76 7.62
CA LYS A 134 10.84 -13.35 7.90
C LYS A 134 11.71 -13.42 6.65
N ILE A 135 11.13 -13.76 5.49
CA ILE A 135 11.86 -13.75 4.22
C ILE A 135 12.35 -12.33 3.91
N CYS A 136 11.50 -11.30 4.04
CA CYS A 136 11.90 -9.90 3.84
C CYS A 136 13.04 -9.47 4.79
N ASP A 137 13.06 -9.97 6.03
CA ASP A 137 14.15 -9.73 6.98
C ASP A 137 15.46 -10.42 6.55
N LEU A 138 15.40 -11.66 6.07
CA LEU A 138 16.56 -12.45 5.65
C LEU A 138 17.25 -11.88 4.41
N VAL A 139 16.50 -11.30 3.48
CA VAL A 139 17.06 -10.80 2.21
C VAL A 139 17.72 -9.42 2.32
N ARG A 140 17.64 -8.75 3.47
CA ARG A 140 18.02 -7.33 3.63
C ARG A 140 19.38 -6.99 3.06
N ASP A 141 20.40 -7.76 3.43
CA ASP A 141 21.79 -7.54 2.99
C ASP A 141 21.98 -7.95 1.53
N SER A 142 21.33 -9.02 1.09
CA SER A 142 21.43 -9.51 -0.29
C SER A 142 20.73 -8.59 -1.31
N MET A 143 19.73 -7.82 -0.86
CA MET A 143 19.01 -6.85 -1.67
C MET A 143 19.74 -5.50 -1.82
N GLU A 144 20.75 -5.22 -0.98
CA GLU A 144 21.48 -3.94 -0.98
C GLU A 144 21.95 -3.50 -2.38
N PRO A 145 22.53 -4.36 -3.24
CA PRO A 145 22.97 -3.96 -4.58
C PRO A 145 21.84 -3.53 -5.53
N TYR A 146 20.60 -3.95 -5.26
CA TYR A 146 19.43 -3.67 -6.09
C TYR A 146 18.61 -2.48 -5.59
N ASN A 147 18.85 -2.06 -4.35
CA ASN A 147 18.14 -0.95 -3.74
C ASN A 147 18.55 0.38 -4.37
N TYR A 148 17.61 1.30 -4.49
CA TYR A 148 17.87 2.66 -4.90
C TYR A 148 18.80 3.36 -3.87
N PRO A 149 19.77 4.19 -4.31
CA PRO A 149 20.01 4.63 -5.69
C PRO A 149 20.93 3.72 -6.53
N GLN A 150 21.48 2.63 -5.98
CA GLN A 150 22.41 1.77 -6.72
C GLN A 150 21.71 0.89 -7.76
N GLY A 151 20.48 0.48 -7.44
CA GLY A 151 19.60 -0.25 -8.33
C GLY A 151 18.18 0.33 -8.37
N PRO A 152 17.26 -0.34 -9.06
CA PRO A 152 15.94 0.22 -9.35
C PRO A 152 14.89 -0.07 -8.27
N VAL A 153 15.20 -0.84 -7.22
CA VAL A 153 14.25 -1.25 -6.18
C VAL A 153 14.10 -0.15 -5.14
N ILE A 154 12.89 0.39 -4.96
CA ILE A 154 12.60 1.44 -3.96
C ILE A 154 11.85 0.93 -2.74
N SER A 155 11.17 -0.21 -2.84
CA SER A 155 10.54 -0.87 -1.70
C SER A 155 10.37 -2.36 -1.95
N TYR A 156 10.26 -3.13 -0.87
CA TYR A 156 9.70 -4.47 -0.93
C TYR A 156 9.08 -4.86 0.41
N GLY A 157 8.05 -5.71 0.35
CA GLY A 157 7.29 -6.15 1.53
C GLY A 157 6.18 -7.10 1.12
N TRP A 158 5.55 -7.77 2.07
CA TRP A 158 4.38 -8.58 1.76
C TRP A 158 3.14 -7.70 1.55
N SER A 159 2.23 -8.10 0.67
CA SER A 159 1.01 -7.37 0.35
C SER A 159 -0.26 -8.14 0.73
N ILE A 160 -1.40 -7.45 0.71
CA ILE A 160 -2.71 -8.01 1.10
C ILE A 160 -3.17 -9.20 0.25
N ASP A 161 -2.60 -9.36 -0.95
CA ASP A 161 -2.76 -10.48 -1.88
C ASP A 161 -1.88 -11.71 -1.52
N ASN A 162 -1.20 -11.70 -0.36
CA ASN A 162 -0.40 -12.79 0.20
C ASN A 162 0.90 -13.08 -0.59
N ARG A 163 1.49 -12.06 -1.21
CA ARG A 163 2.72 -12.14 -2.01
C ARG A 163 3.75 -11.14 -1.52
N ILE A 164 5.02 -11.32 -1.87
CA ILE A 164 6.02 -10.26 -1.74
C ILE A 164 5.89 -9.32 -2.94
N ARG A 165 5.71 -8.04 -2.68
CA ARG A 165 5.77 -6.98 -3.69
C ARG A 165 7.14 -6.35 -3.68
N VAL A 166 7.72 -6.18 -4.86
CA VAL A 166 8.96 -5.43 -5.09
C VAL A 166 8.60 -4.21 -5.96
N GLY A 167 8.74 -3.03 -5.37
CA GLY A 167 8.52 -1.74 -6.02
C GLY A 167 9.75 -1.33 -6.81
N ILE A 168 9.59 -1.21 -8.13
CA ILE A 168 10.60 -0.73 -9.06
C ILE A 168 10.32 0.74 -9.36
N LEU A 169 11.32 1.63 -9.24
CA LEU A 169 11.15 3.04 -9.54
C LEU A 169 10.62 3.24 -10.96
N GLU A 170 9.49 3.93 -11.09
CA GLU A 170 8.87 4.24 -12.38
C GLU A 170 9.87 4.92 -13.33
N GLY A 171 9.92 4.47 -14.58
CA GLY A 171 10.90 4.90 -15.58
C GLY A 171 12.22 4.13 -15.58
N SER A 172 12.46 3.24 -14.61
CA SER A 172 13.64 2.35 -14.63
C SER A 172 13.52 1.29 -15.71
N GLU A 173 14.60 1.10 -16.47
CA GLU A 173 14.75 -0.05 -17.37
C GLU A 173 15.24 -1.27 -16.57
N VAL A 174 14.41 -2.31 -16.48
CA VAL A 174 14.75 -3.57 -15.80
C VAL A 174 14.53 -4.74 -16.73
N ASN A 175 15.52 -5.61 -16.87
CA ASN A 175 15.44 -6.79 -17.74
C ASN A 175 15.11 -8.07 -16.95
N ASN A 176 14.71 -9.13 -17.67
CA ASN A 176 14.32 -10.41 -17.07
C ASN A 176 15.43 -11.10 -16.28
N SER A 177 16.71 -10.83 -16.58
CA SER A 177 17.84 -11.38 -15.82
C SER A 177 17.87 -10.78 -14.43
N THR A 178 17.80 -9.45 -14.33
CA THR A 178 17.77 -8.73 -13.04
C THR A 178 16.57 -9.13 -12.19
N LEU A 179 15.38 -9.24 -12.79
CA LEU A 179 14.18 -9.70 -12.08
C LEU A 179 14.33 -11.15 -11.59
N GLY A 180 14.94 -12.01 -12.40
CA GLY A 180 15.26 -13.38 -12.02
C GLY A 180 16.25 -13.48 -10.86
N ASP A 181 17.29 -12.64 -10.86
CA ASP A 181 18.27 -12.59 -9.77
C ASP A 181 17.61 -12.14 -8.45
N ILE A 182 16.80 -11.08 -8.50
CA ILE A 182 16.05 -10.61 -7.32
C ILE A 182 15.08 -11.69 -6.83
N TYR A 183 14.33 -12.33 -7.73
CA TYR A 183 13.44 -13.44 -7.35
C TYR A 183 14.21 -14.58 -6.68
N ASN A 184 15.38 -14.96 -7.21
CA ASN A 184 16.19 -16.02 -6.63
C ASN A 184 16.64 -15.70 -5.19
N ILE A 185 16.91 -14.42 -4.88
CA ILE A 185 17.23 -14.00 -3.50
C ILE A 185 16.06 -14.34 -2.57
N PHE A 186 14.83 -13.95 -2.92
CA PHE A 186 13.64 -14.25 -2.13
C PHE A 186 13.37 -15.75 -2.03
N ASP A 187 13.46 -16.50 -3.13
CA ASP A 187 13.15 -17.92 -3.15
C ASP A 187 14.18 -18.76 -2.38
N GLN A 188 15.47 -18.37 -2.40
CA GLN A 188 16.49 -19.02 -1.56
C GLN A 188 16.29 -18.73 -0.08
N ALA A 189 16.00 -17.47 0.30
CA ALA A 189 15.65 -17.13 1.68
C ALA A 189 14.38 -17.88 2.14
N GLY A 190 13.40 -18.06 1.26
CA GLY A 190 12.25 -18.92 1.51
C GLY A 190 12.65 -20.36 1.84
N LYS A 191 13.53 -20.96 1.03
CA LYS A 191 14.01 -22.33 1.24
C LYS A 191 14.69 -22.53 2.58
N GLU A 192 15.43 -21.54 3.09
CA GLU A 192 16.06 -21.58 4.41
C GLU A 192 15.05 -21.78 5.55
N ILE A 193 13.82 -21.27 5.38
CA ILE A 193 12.73 -21.42 6.34
C ILE A 193 11.67 -22.46 5.93
N GLY A 194 11.97 -23.27 4.92
CA GLY A 194 11.08 -24.34 4.45
C GLY A 194 9.94 -23.89 3.52
N VAL A 195 10.04 -22.69 2.95
CA VAL A 195 9.09 -22.16 1.97
C VAL A 195 9.69 -22.25 0.56
N ALA A 196 9.13 -23.11 -0.29
CA ALA A 196 9.46 -23.15 -1.72
C ALA A 196 8.47 -22.32 -2.55
N ASP A 197 8.93 -21.87 -3.72
CA ASP A 197 8.17 -21.13 -4.73
C ASP A 197 7.55 -19.84 -4.17
N VAL A 198 8.37 -19.01 -3.52
CA VAL A 198 7.91 -17.76 -2.87
C VAL A 198 7.21 -16.87 -3.91
N PRO A 199 5.93 -16.50 -3.72
CA PRO A 199 5.24 -15.64 -4.67
C PRO A 199 5.77 -14.21 -4.61
N VAL A 200 6.32 -13.72 -5.71
CA VAL A 200 6.87 -12.37 -5.83
C VAL A 200 6.21 -11.65 -7.01
N ILE A 201 5.78 -10.41 -6.80
CA ILE A 201 5.27 -9.50 -7.82
C ILE A 201 6.19 -8.29 -7.95
N PHE A 202 6.62 -8.01 -9.18
CA PHE A 202 7.35 -6.82 -9.53
C PHE A 202 6.40 -5.81 -10.15
N SER A 203 6.39 -4.60 -9.63
CA SER A 203 5.56 -3.54 -10.17
C SER A 203 6.25 -2.19 -10.12
N TYR A 204 5.97 -1.32 -11.09
CA TYR A 204 6.37 0.07 -10.99
C TYR A 204 5.72 0.75 -9.78
N ALA A 205 6.52 1.55 -9.09
CA ALA A 205 6.14 2.34 -7.94
C ALA A 205 6.82 3.71 -8.02
N GLU A 206 6.16 4.71 -7.45
CA GLU A 206 6.70 6.05 -7.28
C GLU A 206 7.34 6.16 -5.88
N PHE A 207 8.25 7.11 -5.67
CA PHE A 207 8.73 7.38 -4.32
C PHE A 207 7.54 7.66 -3.40
N PRO A 208 7.50 7.09 -2.18
CA PRO A 208 6.53 7.52 -1.21
C PRO A 208 6.72 9.02 -1.02
N VAL A 209 5.71 9.81 -1.40
CA VAL A 209 5.69 11.23 -1.11
C VAL A 209 5.74 11.31 0.41
N ASP A 210 6.77 11.95 0.94
CA ASP A 210 6.90 12.16 2.38
C ASP A 210 5.68 12.97 2.83
N GLU A 211 4.75 12.33 3.56
CA GLU A 211 3.49 12.96 3.98
C GLU A 211 3.75 14.17 4.90
N GLU A 212 4.95 14.24 5.51
CA GLU A 212 5.39 15.39 6.30
C GLU A 212 5.82 16.60 5.44
N LEU A 213 6.08 16.38 4.14
CA LEU A 213 6.42 17.42 3.16
C LEU A 213 5.19 17.99 2.41
N LEU A 214 4.04 17.30 2.42
CA LEU A 214 2.81 17.78 1.77
C LEU A 214 2.34 19.16 2.25
N PRO A 215 2.37 19.49 3.57
CA PRO A 215 1.98 20.83 4.03
C PRO A 215 2.97 21.93 3.59
N LYS A 216 4.25 21.60 3.47
CA LYS A 216 5.31 22.56 3.08
C LYS A 216 5.28 22.86 1.58
N LEU A 217 5.05 21.84 0.75
CA LEU A 217 4.83 21.99 -0.69
C LEU A 217 3.56 22.82 -1.00
N ALA A 218 2.49 22.67 -0.22
CA ALA A 218 1.28 23.47 -0.37
C ALA A 218 1.50 24.95 -0.01
N GLU A 219 2.25 25.25 1.06
CA GLU A 219 2.63 26.62 1.40
C GLU A 219 3.55 27.28 0.36
N ASP A 220 4.45 26.51 -0.25
CA ASP A 220 5.39 27.01 -1.26
C ASP A 220 4.71 27.23 -2.62
N ILE A 221 3.61 26.53 -2.91
CA ILE A 221 2.75 26.77 -4.07
C ILE A 221 1.89 28.03 -3.85
N GLU A 222 1.29 28.22 -2.67
CA GLU A 222 0.55 29.45 -2.35
C GLU A 222 1.44 30.70 -2.32
N LYS A 223 2.72 30.57 -1.96
CA LYS A 223 3.67 31.69 -1.95
C LYS A 223 4.25 32.05 -3.32
N ASN A 224 4.20 31.11 -4.29
CA ASN A 224 4.74 31.31 -5.63
C ASN A 224 3.67 31.51 -6.72
N GLU A 225 2.38 31.47 -6.36
CA GLU A 225 1.34 32.07 -7.20
C GLU A 225 1.46 33.59 -7.12
N GLU A 226 2.37 34.18 -7.91
CA GLU A 226 2.16 35.56 -8.32
C GLU A 226 0.78 35.64 -8.98
N PRO A 227 -0.08 36.60 -8.58
CA PRO A 227 -1.42 36.68 -9.12
C PRO A 227 -1.32 36.92 -10.61
N VAL A 228 -1.92 36.03 -11.41
CA VAL A 228 -2.14 36.24 -12.84
C VAL A 228 -2.94 37.53 -13.00
N ARG A 229 -2.23 38.64 -13.23
CA ARG A 229 -2.82 39.91 -13.63
C ARG A 229 -3.39 39.70 -15.02
N THR A 230 -4.72 39.70 -15.13
CA THR A 230 -5.39 39.92 -16.41
C THR A 230 -5.10 41.35 -16.85
N GLU A 231 -4.05 41.55 -17.65
CA GLU A 231 -3.83 42.82 -18.32
C GLU A 231 -4.77 42.94 -19.52
N ASN A 232 -5.81 43.75 -19.33
CA ASN A 232 -6.47 44.44 -20.43
C ASN A 232 -5.48 45.43 -21.06
N ALA A 233 -5.44 45.43 -22.38
CA ALA A 233 -4.68 46.35 -23.20
C ALA A 233 -5.01 47.82 -22.88
N ASN A 234 -3.98 48.62 -22.61
CA ASN A 234 -3.72 49.90 -23.29
C ASN A 234 -2.44 50.60 -22.74
N GLU A 235 -1.66 51.12 -23.69
CA GLU A 235 -0.77 52.29 -23.61
C GLU A 235 0.65 52.18 -23.00
N THR A 236 1.62 52.05 -23.92
CA THR A 236 2.83 52.88 -24.19
C THR A 236 3.75 53.44 -23.08
N GLU A 237 5.06 53.38 -23.43
CA GLU A 237 6.24 54.11 -22.90
C GLU A 237 6.76 53.58 -21.54
N ASP A 238 8.06 53.43 -21.25
CA ASP A 238 9.29 53.86 -21.92
C ASP A 238 10.47 53.02 -21.35
N ILE A 239 11.56 53.00 -22.10
CA ILE A 239 12.85 52.35 -21.84
C ILE A 239 13.61 53.04 -20.69
N ASN A 240 14.26 52.27 -19.80
CA ASN A 240 15.59 52.63 -19.29
C ASN A 240 16.32 51.46 -18.60
N GLU A 241 17.61 51.40 -18.94
CA GLU A 241 18.67 50.52 -18.45
C GLU A 241 19.00 50.78 -16.97
N THR A 242 19.49 49.77 -16.26
CA THR A 242 20.77 49.85 -15.50
C THR A 242 21.19 48.48 -14.97
N GLU A 243 22.45 48.14 -15.24
CA GLU A 243 23.24 47.10 -14.59
C GLU A 243 23.52 47.47 -13.12
N GLU A 244 23.52 46.50 -12.21
CA GLU A 244 24.41 46.53 -11.02
C GLU A 244 24.65 45.11 -10.48
N ASP A 245 25.88 44.66 -10.70
CA ASP A 245 26.78 43.88 -9.85
C ASP A 245 26.39 42.58 -9.13
N ALA A 246 27.29 41.63 -9.35
CA ALA A 246 27.46 40.36 -8.67
C ALA A 246 27.92 40.54 -7.22
N GLU A 247 27.49 39.64 -6.33
CA GLU A 247 28.39 39.12 -5.30
C GLU A 247 28.00 37.72 -4.83
N ASP A 248 29.07 36.96 -4.60
CA ASP A 248 29.21 35.56 -4.23
C ASP A 248 28.36 35.09 -3.04
N LEU A 249 27.88 33.84 -3.12
CA LEU A 249 27.84 32.93 -1.97
C LEU A 249 27.97 31.48 -2.47
N GLN A 250 29.20 31.08 -2.76
CA GLN A 250 29.61 29.70 -2.56
C GLN A 250 29.33 29.30 -1.10
N SER A 251 28.40 28.37 -0.90
CA SER A 251 28.52 27.42 0.21
C SER A 251 28.15 26.03 -0.28
N SER A 252 29.20 25.24 -0.43
CA SER A 252 29.16 23.80 -0.42
C SER A 252 28.38 23.30 0.79
N VAL A 253 27.33 22.51 0.58
CA VAL A 253 26.92 21.51 1.57
C VAL A 253 27.12 20.14 0.95
N SER A 254 28.34 19.63 1.13
CA SER A 254 28.59 18.20 1.16
C SER A 254 27.81 17.64 2.35
N ILE A 255 26.80 16.80 2.12
CA ILE A 255 26.21 16.00 3.20
C ILE A 255 26.80 14.58 3.09
N PRO A 256 27.62 14.16 4.07
CA PRO A 256 28.16 12.81 4.14
C PRO A 256 27.04 11.80 4.42
N GLY A 257 27.27 10.56 3.97
CA GLY A 257 26.28 9.48 3.94
C GLY A 257 25.33 9.41 5.13
N LEU A 258 24.03 9.42 4.83
CA LEU A 258 23.00 8.88 5.71
C LEU A 258 22.90 7.38 5.45
N GLY A 259 23.72 6.63 6.18
CA GLY A 259 23.39 5.26 6.53
C GLY A 259 22.36 5.27 7.66
N VAL A 260 21.28 4.51 7.46
CA VAL A 260 20.35 3.98 8.46
C VAL A 260 19.47 5.00 9.24
N MET A 261 18.15 4.71 9.21
CA MET A 261 17.00 5.39 9.86
C MET A 261 16.45 6.60 9.06
N PHE A 262 15.20 6.62 8.59
CA PHE A 262 13.95 6.19 9.23
C PHE A 262 13.06 5.34 8.33
N VAL A 263 12.68 4.17 8.82
CA VAL A 263 11.56 3.36 8.32
C VAL A 263 10.29 3.88 9.00
N LEU A 264 9.48 4.71 8.34
CA LEU A 264 8.15 5.07 8.88
C LEU A 264 7.06 5.39 7.83
N SER A 265 7.08 4.76 6.64
CA SER A 265 5.89 4.86 5.74
C SER A 265 5.33 3.56 5.18
N GLU A 266 5.90 2.37 5.46
CA GLU A 266 5.34 1.11 4.91
C GLU A 266 5.18 -0.07 5.88
N LEU A 267 5.10 0.12 7.21
CA LEU A 267 4.83 -0.98 8.14
C LEU A 267 3.96 -0.55 9.33
N VAL A 268 2.65 -0.39 9.09
CA VAL A 268 1.65 -0.55 10.15
C VAL A 268 0.78 -1.75 9.82
N ILE A 269 1.41 -2.90 9.64
CA ILE A 269 0.82 -4.18 10.05
C ILE A 269 1.85 -4.90 10.92
N SER A 270 2.12 -4.31 12.08
CA SER A 270 2.74 -5.00 13.19
C SER A 270 2.18 -4.37 14.47
N ALA A 271 1.52 -5.21 15.27
CA ALA A 271 1.06 -4.95 16.63
C ALA A 271 -0.21 -4.10 16.88
N LEU A 272 -1.37 -4.47 16.33
CA LEU A 272 -2.67 -4.04 16.88
C LEU A 272 -3.63 -5.16 17.30
N ILE A 273 -3.21 -6.43 17.28
CA ILE A 273 -4.02 -7.53 17.83
C ILE A 273 -3.13 -8.51 18.62
N VAL A 274 -2.46 -8.05 19.69
CA VAL A 274 -2.09 -8.88 20.86
C VAL A 274 -1.91 -7.94 22.07
N ASN A 275 -2.99 -7.39 22.63
CA ASN A 275 -3.08 -7.18 24.08
C ASN A 275 -4.53 -6.89 24.50
N ARG A 276 -5.31 -7.95 24.70
CA ARG A 276 -6.40 -7.95 25.69
C ARG A 276 -6.33 -9.29 26.43
N ARG A 277 -5.69 -9.26 27.60
CA ARG A 277 -6.08 -10.13 28.71
C ARG A 277 -7.27 -9.49 29.42
#